data_AF-A0A8T1BHV2-F1
#
_entry.id   AF-A0A8T1BHV2-F1
#
_cell.length_a   1.000
_cell.length_b   1.000
_cell.length_c   1.000
_cell.angle_alpha   90.00
_cell.angle_beta   90.00
_cell.angle_gamma   90.00
#
_symmetry.space_group_name_H-M   'P 1'
#
loop_
_entity.id
_entity.type
_entity.pdbx_description
1 polymer ?
#
loop_
_entity_poly.entity_id
_entity_poly.type
_entity_poly.pdbx_seq_one_letter_code
_entity_poly.pdbx_strand_id
1 'polypeptide(L)'
;MGAVNITFISFNGVLPITSKERTAFYRERASQTYNAFWYFIGSTLVEIPYCFGISLLFMAIFYPMVGFTGVADFFTSWFNLSLIVTLMAYFVAARYYPTQVCFR
;
A
#
# COMPACT_ATOMS: atom_id res chain seq x y z
N MET A 1 -18.42 5.48 -8.72
CA MET A 1 -17.36 6.29 -9.37
C MET A 1 -16.22 6.68 -8.43
N GLY A 2 -16.47 7.23 -7.22
CA GLY A 2 -15.41 7.76 -6.34
C GLY A 2 -14.34 6.74 -5.89
N ALA A 3 -14.74 5.53 -5.49
CA ALA A 3 -13.82 4.48 -5.00
C ALA A 3 -12.78 4.02 -6.04
N VAL A 4 -13.17 3.98 -7.33
CA VAL A 4 -12.31 3.53 -8.42
C VAL A 4 -11.20 4.56 -8.72
N ASN A 5 -11.52 5.85 -8.67
CA ASN A 5 -10.55 6.92 -8.92
C ASN A 5 -9.43 6.94 -7.86
N ILE A 6 -9.76 6.70 -6.60
CA ILE A 6 -8.79 6.64 -5.49
C ILE A 6 -7.81 5.47 -5.69
N THR A 7 -8.31 4.35 -6.19
CA THR A 7 -7.47 3.17 -6.49
C THR A 7 -6.49 3.47 -7.61
N PHE A 8 -6.92 4.16 -8.66
CA PHE A 8 -6.05 4.57 -9.77
C PHE A 8 -4.96 5.56 -9.34
N ILE A 9 -5.31 6.52 -8.47
CA ILE A 9 -4.33 7.48 -7.90
C ILE A 9 -3.30 6.76 -7.04
N SER A 10 -3.74 5.83 -6.19
CA SER A 10 -2.86 5.05 -5.32
C SER A 10 -1.86 4.23 -6.13
N PHE A 11 -2.31 3.57 -7.21
CA PHE A 11 -1.43 2.84 -8.11
C PHE A 11 -0.31 3.74 -8.65
N ASN A 12 -0.65 4.87 -9.26
CA ASN A 12 0.32 5.79 -9.85
C ASN A 12 1.27 6.43 -8.81
N GLY A 13 0.80 6.64 -7.58
CA GLY A 13 1.61 7.19 -6.49
C GLY A 13 2.64 6.22 -5.90
N VAL A 14 2.33 4.91 -5.89
CA VAL A 14 3.25 3.87 -5.36
C VAL A 14 4.38 3.53 -6.33
N LEU A 15 4.13 3.62 -7.65
CA LEU A 15 5.14 3.37 -8.71
C LEU A 15 6.50 4.06 -8.50
N PRO A 16 6.57 5.39 -8.26
CA PRO A 16 7.85 6.08 -8.07
C PRO A 16 8.52 5.74 -6.73
N ILE A 17 7.76 5.32 -5.71
CA ILE A 17 8.28 4.97 -4.39
C ILE A 17 9.03 3.64 -4.49
N THR A 18 8.37 2.60 -5.03
CA THR A 18 8.99 1.28 -5.23
C THR A 18 10.20 1.35 -6.18
N SER A 19 10.18 2.28 -7.15
CA SER A 19 11.30 2.49 -8.07
C SER A 19 12.57 3.01 -7.36
N LYS A 20 12.43 3.80 -6.29
CA LYS A 20 13.56 4.33 -5.52
C LYS A 20 14.17 3.27 -4.60
N GLU A 21 13.32 2.46 -3.94
CA GLU A 21 13.77 1.40 -3.03
C GLU A 21 14.56 0.30 -3.74
N ARG A 22 14.24 0.05 -5.02
CA ARG A 22 14.92 -0.96 -5.85
C ARG A 22 16.43 -0.74 -5.97
N THR A 23 16.90 0.51 -6.05
CA THR A 23 18.33 0.81 -6.23
C THR A 23 19.14 0.51 -4.97
N ALA A 24 18.57 0.71 -3.79
CA ALA A 24 19.20 0.36 -2.51
C ALA A 24 19.32 -1.16 -2.34
N PHE A 25 18.24 -1.88 -2.65
CA PHE A 25 18.19 -3.34 -2.57
C PHE A 25 19.29 -4.03 -3.39
N TYR A 26 19.57 -3.55 -4.61
CA TYR A 26 20.63 -4.14 -5.44
C TYR A 26 22.04 -3.94 -4.85
N ARG A 27 22.28 -2.85 -4.10
CA ARG A 27 23.56 -2.59 -3.44
C ARG A 27 23.74 -3.48 -2.20
N GLU A 28 22.68 -3.64 -1.41
CA GLU A 28 22.67 -4.47 -0.21
C GLU A 28 22.78 -5.97 -0.55
N ARG A 29 22.20 -6.39 -1.69
CA ARG A 29 22.38 -7.76 -2.20
C ARG A 29 23.80 -8.05 -2.66
N ALA A 30 24.47 -7.08 -3.32
CA ALA A 30 25.86 -7.24 -3.74
C ALA A 30 26.84 -7.41 -2.56
N SER A 31 26.48 -6.90 -1.38
CA SER A 31 27.27 -7.04 -0.15
C SER A 31 26.87 -8.25 0.72
N GLN A 32 25.86 -9.03 0.31
CA GLN A 32 25.32 -10.20 1.06
C GLN A 32 24.99 -9.91 2.54
N THR A 33 24.69 -8.66 2.88
CA THR A 33 24.53 -8.22 4.28
C THR A 33 23.16 -8.56 4.88
N TYR A 34 22.11 -8.75 4.05
CA TYR A 34 20.76 -9.03 4.52
C TYR A 34 20.00 -10.07 3.70
N ASN A 35 19.13 -10.82 4.38
CA ASN A 35 18.18 -11.76 3.77
C ASN A 35 16.96 -11.01 3.22
N ALA A 36 16.51 -11.37 2.02
CA ALA A 36 15.33 -10.82 1.35
C ALA A 36 14.03 -10.95 2.16
N PHE A 37 13.95 -11.96 3.03
CA PHE A 37 12.81 -12.16 3.91
C PHE A 37 12.57 -10.97 4.85
N TRP A 38 13.64 -10.40 5.41
CA TRP A 38 13.54 -9.25 6.32
C TRP A 38 13.15 -7.96 5.60
N TYR A 39 13.54 -7.80 4.33
CA TYR A 39 13.08 -6.68 3.50
C TYR A 39 11.59 -6.73 3.23
N PHE A 40 11.05 -7.92 2.95
CA PHE A 40 9.62 -8.10 2.72
C PHE A 40 8.79 -7.84 3.98
N ILE A 41 9.26 -8.32 5.14
CA ILE A 41 8.60 -8.02 6.42
C ILE A 41 8.68 -6.52 6.75
N GLY A 42 9.84 -5.89 6.54
CA GLY A 42 10.01 -4.46 6.80
C GLY A 42 9.09 -3.59 5.94
N SER A 43 9.01 -3.87 4.65
CA SER A 43 8.15 -3.11 3.73
C SER A 43 6.65 -3.33 4.04
N THR A 44 6.23 -4.58 4.27
CA THR A 44 4.83 -4.88 4.60
C THR A 44 4.37 -4.20 5.89
N LEU A 45 5.24 -4.14 6.91
CA LEU A 45 4.92 -3.56 8.22
C LEU A 45 4.81 -2.03 8.17
N VAL A 46 5.54 -1.36 7.28
CA VAL A 46 5.43 0.09 7.05
C VAL A 46 4.22 0.45 6.18
N GLU A 47 3.89 -0.41 5.21
CA GLU A 47 2.85 -0.12 4.22
C GLU A 47 1.43 -0.26 4.79
N ILE A 48 1.19 -1.25 5.66
CA ILE A 48 -0.10 -1.44 6.35
C ILE A 48 -0.58 -0.16 7.08
N PRO A 49 0.17 0.39 8.06
CA PRO A 49 -0.27 1.58 8.79
C PRO A 49 -0.38 2.82 7.90
N TYR A 50 0.46 2.93 6.87
CA TYR A 50 0.39 4.03 5.90
C TYR A 50 -0.93 4.01 5.11
N CYS A 51 -1.34 2.84 4.58
CA CYS A 51 -2.60 2.69 3.86
C CYS A 51 -3.82 2.91 4.77
N PHE A 52 -3.78 2.44 6.02
CA PHE A 52 -4.86 2.69 7.00
C PHE A 52 -4.97 4.18 7.37
N GLY A 53 -3.85 4.88 7.54
CA GLY A 53 -3.85 6.31 7.85
C GLY A 53 -4.40 7.18 6.71
N ILE A 54 -3.96 6.93 5.47
CA ILE A 54 -4.40 7.73 4.32
C ILE A 54 -5.87 7.48 3.98
N SER A 55 -6.34 6.24 4.12
CA SER A 55 -7.75 5.88 3.91
C SER A 55 -8.67 6.49 4.98
N LEU A 56 -8.22 6.56 6.23
CA LEU A 56 -8.98 7.20 7.31
C LEU A 56 -9.10 8.71 7.08
N LEU A 57 -7.99 9.39 6.74
CA LEU A 57 -7.98 10.81 6.47
C LEU A 57 -8.89 11.17 5.29
N PHE A 58 -8.84 10.36 4.23
CA PHE A 58 -9.73 10.53 3.09
C PHE A 58 -11.20 10.31 3.47
N MET A 59 -11.52 9.23 4.20
CA MET A 59 -12.90 8.93 4.59
C MET A 59 -13.47 10.00 5.53
N ALA A 60 -12.66 10.54 6.44
CA ALA A 60 -13.08 11.59 7.37
C ALA A 60 -13.54 12.89 6.68
N ILE A 61 -12.97 13.20 5.51
CA ILE A 61 -13.35 14.37 4.70
C ILE A 61 -14.50 14.03 3.75
N PHE A 62 -14.45 12.85 3.12
CA PHE A 62 -15.44 12.45 2.12
C PHE A 62 -16.81 12.15 2.74
N TYR A 63 -16.83 11.58 3.95
CA TYR A 63 -18.06 11.21 4.63
C TYR A 63 -19.01 12.40 4.91
N PRO A 64 -18.57 13.53 5.50
CA PRO A 64 -19.43 14.71 5.67
C PRO A 64 -19.81 15.37 4.34
N MET A 65 -18.99 15.25 3.28
CA MET A 65 -19.33 15.79 1.95
C MET A 65 -20.51 15.06 1.29
N VAL A 66 -20.68 13.77 1.57
CA VAL A 66 -21.78 12.97 1.00
C VAL A 66 -23.08 13.12 1.82
N GLY A 67 -22.99 13.63 3.06
CA GLY A 67 -24.17 13.90 3.89
C GLY A 67 -24.79 12.69 4.58
N PHE A 68 -24.05 11.57 4.69
CA PHE A 68 -24.49 10.39 5.44
C PHE A 68 -24.23 10.55 6.95
N THR A 69 -25.11 9.99 7.79
CA THR A 69 -25.09 10.15 9.27
C THR A 69 -24.91 8.84 10.06
N GLY A 70 -24.66 7.72 9.38
CA GLY A 70 -24.47 6.38 9.98
C GLY A 70 -23.03 6.06 10.40
N VAL A 71 -22.75 6.12 11.70
CA VAL A 71 -21.41 5.79 12.27
C VAL A 71 -20.99 4.33 11.98
N ALA A 72 -21.93 3.39 11.97
CA ALA A 72 -21.65 1.99 11.61
C ALA A 72 -21.23 1.85 10.14
N ASP A 73 -21.93 2.55 9.24
CA ASP A 73 -21.64 2.54 7.80
C ASP A 73 -20.30 3.22 7.49
N PHE A 74 -19.90 4.20 8.30
CA PHE A 74 -18.58 4.83 8.21
C PHE A 74 -17.46 3.81 8.46
N PHE A 75 -17.54 3.02 9.55
CA PHE A 75 -16.52 2.03 9.86
C PHE A 75 -16.47 0.88 8.85
N THR A 76 -17.63 0.38 8.41
CA THR A 76 -17.70 -0.67 7.38
C THR A 76 -17.15 -0.19 6.03
N SER A 77 -17.47 1.04 5.63
CA SER A 77 -16.97 1.64 4.39
C SER A 77 -15.47 1.93 4.46
N TRP A 78 -14.98 2.40 5.61
CA TRP A 78 -13.56 2.63 5.84
C TRP A 78 -12.76 1.33 5.75
N PHE A 79 -13.22 0.27 6.45
CA PHE A 79 -12.55 -1.03 6.44
C PHE A 79 -12.52 -1.67 5.04
N ASN A 80 -13.62 -1.56 4.28
CA ASN A 80 -13.66 -2.03 2.90
C ASN A 80 -12.68 -1.26 2.00
N LEU A 81 -12.62 0.07 2.14
CA LEU A 81 -11.72 0.93 1.37
C LEU A 81 -10.25 0.66 1.71
N SER A 82 -9.90 0.50 3.00
CA SER A 82 -8.54 0.18 3.42
C SER A 82 -8.05 -1.16 2.89
N LEU A 83 -8.93 -2.17 2.82
CA LEU A 83 -8.60 -3.48 2.22
C LEU A 83 -8.33 -3.38 0.72
N ILE A 84 -9.15 -2.63 -0.02
CA ILE A 84 -8.98 -2.45 -1.47
C ILE A 84 -7.67 -1.71 -1.77
N VAL A 85 -7.37 -0.64 -1.04
CA VAL A 85 -6.12 0.14 -1.21
C VAL A 85 -4.89 -0.71 -0.89
N THR A 86 -4.93 -1.46 0.21
CA THR A 86 -3.81 -2.32 0.63
C THR A 86 -3.57 -3.46 -0.36
N LEU A 87 -4.63 -4.09 -0.89
CA LEU A 87 -4.53 -5.11 -1.93
C LEU A 87 -3.82 -4.57 -3.19
N MET A 88 -4.17 -3.35 -3.62
CA MET A 88 -3.62 -2.73 -4.82
C MET A 88 -2.17 -2.30 -4.63
N ALA A 89 -1.82 -1.80 -3.44
CA ALA A 89 -0.44 -1.51 -3.06
C ALA A 89 0.43 -2.78 -3.11
N TYR A 90 -0.06 -3.91 -2.59
CA TYR A 90 0.64 -5.19 -2.68
C TYR A 90 0.76 -5.73 -4.10
N PHE A 91 -0.24 -5.55 -4.96
CA PHE A 91 -0.12 -5.92 -6.38
C PHE A 91 0.97 -5.12 -7.09
N VAL A 92 1.14 -3.84 -6.76
CA VAL A 92 2.24 -3.00 -7.28
C VAL A 92 3.59 -3.51 -6.76
N ALA A 93 3.72 -3.70 -5.44
CA ALA A 93 4.95 -4.22 -4.85
C ALA A 93 5.33 -5.57 -5.49
N ALA A 94 4.40 -6.53 -5.56
CA ALA A 94 4.64 -7.85 -6.13
C ALA A 94 5.06 -7.82 -7.61
N ARG A 95 4.54 -6.88 -8.40
CA ARG A 95 4.88 -6.75 -9.84
C ARG A 95 6.23 -6.08 -10.08
N TYR A 96 6.63 -5.13 -9.23
CA TYR A 96 7.89 -4.39 -9.38
C TYR A 96 9.10 -5.04 -8.67
N TYR A 97 8.85 -6.02 -7.79
CA TYR A 97 9.85 -6.93 -7.24
C TYR A 97 9.80 -8.34 -7.91
N PRO A 98 10.10 -8.52 -9.21
CA PRO A 98 9.93 -9.81 -9.88
C PRO A 98 10.99 -10.88 -9.55
N THR A 99 11.71 -10.82 -8.42
CA THR A 99 12.77 -11.79 -8.11
C THR A 99 13.04 -11.96 -6.61
N GLN A 100 12.24 -12.68 -5.82
CA GLN A 100 12.72 -13.33 -4.56
C GLN A 100 11.88 -14.56 -4.11
N VAL A 101 11.06 -15.18 -4.98
CA VAL A 101 10.54 -16.56 -4.71
C VAL A 101 11.52 -17.67 -5.10
N CYS A 102 12.69 -17.32 -5.63
CA CYS A 102 13.77 -18.31 -5.79
C CYS A 102 14.51 -18.46 -4.45
N PHE A 103 13.96 -19.35 -3.63
CA PHE A 103 14.70 -20.16 -2.67
C PHE A 103 16.16 -20.36 -3.13
N ARG A 104 17.11 -19.99 -2.29
CA ARG A 104 18.29 -20.84 -2.13
C ARG A 104 18.07 -21.66 -0.88
#